data_AF-A0A963WCM1-F1
#
_entry.id   AF-A0A963WCM1-F1
#
_cell.length_a   1.000
_cell.length_b   1.000
_cell.length_c   1.000
_cell.angle_alpha   90.00
_cell.angle_beta   90.00
_cell.angle_gamma   90.00
#
_symmetry.space_group_name_H-M   'P 1'
#
loop_
_entity.id
_entity.type
_entity.pdbx_description
1 polymer ?
#
loop_
_entity_poly.entity_id
_entity_poly.type
_entity_poly.pdbx_seq_one_letter_code
_entity_poly.pdbx_strand_id
1 'polypeptide(L)' 'PVTRYEVPGIHAFNFVCEQALGGGGMASLRNDPLGKGMAQILLALPVRVPAAWMNQLPPPPQGDL' A
#
# COMPACT_ATOMS: atom_id res chain seq x y z
N PRO A 1 -5.01 -11.15 -10.84
CA PRO A 1 -6.13 -10.17 -10.83
C PRO A 1 -6.15 -9.40 -9.52
N VAL A 2 -6.75 -8.20 -9.47
CA VAL A 2 -6.88 -7.43 -8.22
C VAL A 2 -8.33 -7.01 -8.02
N THR A 3 -8.90 -7.37 -6.89
CA THR A 3 -10.28 -7.02 -6.52
C THR A 3 -10.26 -6.07 -5.33
N ARG A 4 -11.02 -4.98 -5.41
CA ARG A 4 -11.12 -3.96 -4.35
C ARG A 4 -12.43 -4.11 -3.59
N TYR A 5 -12.34 -4.10 -2.27
CA TYR A 5 -13.46 -4.09 -1.35
C TYR A 5 -13.38 -2.84 -0.46
N GLU A 6 -14.51 -2.21 -0.20
CA GLU A 6 -14.60 -1.16 0.82
C GLU A 6 -14.60 -1.80 2.21
N VAL A 7 -13.92 -1.18 3.18
CA VAL A 7 -13.90 -1.60 4.58
C VAL A 7 -14.72 -0.61 5.40
N PRO A 8 -15.94 -0.99 5.84
CA PRO A 8 -16.81 -0.09 6.55
C PRO A 8 -16.19 0.41 7.87
N GLY A 9 -16.42 1.69 8.19
CA GLY A 9 -16.13 2.25 9.51
C GLY A 9 -14.69 2.76 9.73
N ILE A 10 -13.77 2.56 8.79
CA ILE A 10 -12.36 3.00 8.95
C ILE A 10 -11.79 3.76 7.73
N HIS A 11 -12.64 4.17 6.78
CA HIS A 11 -12.23 4.86 5.56
C HIS A 11 -11.09 4.14 4.80
N ALA A 12 -11.16 2.81 4.72
CA ALA A 12 -10.12 1.99 4.10
C ALA A 12 -10.68 1.11 2.98
N PHE A 13 -9.77 0.66 2.12
CA PHE A 13 -10.05 -0.32 1.08
C PHE A 13 -9.16 -1.54 1.29
N ASN A 14 -9.72 -2.73 1.09
CA ASN A 14 -8.98 -3.98 1.03
C ASN A 14 -8.79 -4.39 -0.44
N PHE A 15 -7.54 -4.64 -0.84
CA PHE A 15 -7.20 -5.08 -2.18
C PHE A 15 -6.73 -6.54 -2.15
N VAL A 16 -7.50 -7.43 -2.77
CA VAL A 16 -7.17 -8.84 -2.88
C VAL A 16 -6.45 -9.09 -4.20
N CYS A 17 -5.17 -9.41 -4.11
CA CYS A 17 -4.33 -9.75 -5.25
C CYS A 17 -4.33 -11.27 -5.47
N GLU A 18 -5.19 -11.74 -6.36
CA GLU A 18 -5.26 -13.17 -6.72
C GLU A 18 -3.97 -13.64 -7.39
N GLN A 19 -3.56 -14.86 -7.08
CA GLN A 19 -2.34 -15.52 -7.59
C GLN A 19 -1.03 -14.80 -7.20
N ALA A 20 -1.06 -13.84 -6.27
CA ALA A 20 0.13 -13.11 -5.86
C ALA A 20 1.16 -13.97 -5.10
N LEU A 21 0.76 -15.12 -4.56
CA LEU A 21 1.62 -15.98 -3.75
C LEU A 21 2.05 -17.27 -4.46
N GLY A 22 1.75 -17.43 -5.76
CA GLY A 22 2.25 -18.57 -6.54
C GLY A 22 2.00 -19.97 -5.94
N GLY A 23 0.90 -20.16 -5.20
CA GLY A 23 0.60 -21.40 -4.47
C GLY A 23 0.41 -21.23 -2.95
N GLY A 24 0.64 -20.01 -2.42
CA GLY A 24 0.38 -19.66 -1.03
C GLY A 24 1.66 -19.33 -0.25
N GLY A 25 1.50 -18.93 1.02
CA GLY A 25 2.61 -18.42 1.82
C GLY A 25 3.80 -19.39 1.94
N MET A 26 3.53 -20.69 2.03
CA MET A 26 4.58 -21.72 2.18
C MET A 26 5.23 -22.15 0.85
N ALA A 27 4.58 -21.88 -0.27
CA ALA A 27 5.06 -22.28 -1.61
C ALA A 27 5.69 -21.11 -2.37
N SER A 28 5.46 -19.88 -1.93
CA SER A 28 5.97 -18.68 -2.57
C SER A 28 7.48 -18.54 -2.36
N LEU A 29 8.24 -18.45 -3.46
CA LEU A 29 9.68 -18.13 -3.45
C LEU A 29 9.95 -16.63 -3.21
N ARG A 30 8.92 -15.82 -3.01
CA ARG A 30 9.08 -14.38 -2.74
C ARG A 30 9.60 -14.18 -1.32
N ASN A 31 10.52 -13.23 -1.15
CA ASN A 31 11.10 -12.84 0.14
C ASN A 31 10.06 -12.39 1.18
N ASP A 32 8.87 -12.00 0.73
CA ASP A 32 7.76 -11.63 1.61
C ASP A 32 6.46 -12.32 1.14
N PRO A 33 6.29 -13.61 1.49
CA PRO A 33 5.18 -14.39 0.98
C PRO A 33 3.85 -14.04 1.65
N LEU A 34 3.83 -13.11 2.62
CA LEU A 34 2.61 -12.63 3.30
C LEU A 34 2.47 -11.11 3.31
N GLY A 35 3.29 -10.40 2.52
CA GLY A 35 3.12 -8.98 2.20
C GLY A 35 3.44 -7.97 3.32
N LYS A 36 4.08 -8.35 4.43
CA LYS A 36 4.37 -7.41 5.54
C LYS A 36 5.41 -6.35 5.16
N GLY A 37 6.47 -6.75 4.47
CA GLY A 37 7.48 -5.84 3.94
C GLY A 37 6.94 -5.03 2.76
N MET A 38 6.15 -5.66 1.88
CA MET A 38 5.50 -4.95 0.77
C MET A 38 4.49 -3.90 1.24
N ALA A 39 3.82 -4.13 2.37
CA ALA A 39 2.97 -3.11 2.98
C ALA A 39 3.75 -1.86 3.40
N GLN A 40 4.99 -2.00 3.88
CA GLN A 40 5.83 -0.84 4.21
C GLN A 40 6.23 -0.05 2.97
N ILE A 41 6.55 -0.74 1.88
CA ILE A 41 6.83 -0.08 0.59
C ILE A 41 5.59 0.66 0.09
N LEU A 42 4.39 0.09 0.27
CA LEU A 42 3.13 0.74 -0.11
C LEU A 42 2.92 2.08 0.63
N LEU A 43 3.30 2.17 1.91
CA LEU A 43 3.19 3.40 2.71
C LEU A 43 4.13 4.52 2.21
N ALA A 44 5.21 4.18 1.51
CA ALA A 44 6.15 5.14 0.95
C ALA A 44 5.76 5.64 -0.45
N LEU A 45 4.70 5.07 -1.07
CA LEU A 45 4.30 5.49 -2.42
C LEU A 45 3.74 6.91 -2.41
N PRO A 46 4.24 7.80 -3.30
CA PRO A 46 3.71 9.15 -3.39
C PRO A 46 2.27 9.14 -3.91
N VAL A 47 1.39 9.86 -3.23
CA VAL A 47 0.00 10.02 -3.64
C VAL A 47 -0.19 11.41 -4.22
N ARG A 48 -0.83 11.48 -5.40
CA ARG A 48 -1.22 12.76 -6.00
C ARG A 48 -2.36 13.37 -5.19
N VAL A 49 -2.15 14.61 -4.75
CA VAL A 49 -3.15 15.37 -3.99
C VAL A 49 -3.59 16.61 -4.76
N PRO A 50 -4.83 17.10 -4.59
CA PRO A 50 -5.26 18.37 -5.15
C PRO A 50 -4.37 19.54 -4.70
N ALA A 51 -4.07 20.46 -5.62
CA ALA A 51 -3.23 21.64 -5.32
C ALA A 51 -3.81 22.50 -4.17
N ALA A 52 -5.13 22.50 -4.01
CA ALA A 52 -5.82 23.21 -2.92
C ALA A 52 -5.39 22.75 -1.51
N TRP A 53 -4.81 21.55 -1.37
CA TRP A 53 -4.40 21.01 -0.07
C TRP A 53 -3.01 21.49 0.38
N MET A 54 -2.24 22.18 -0.46
CA MET A 54 -0.84 22.56 -0.16
C MET A 54 -0.67 23.29 1.17
N ASN A 55 -1.64 24.14 1.56
CA ASN A 55 -1.56 24.90 2.82
C ASN A 55 -1.90 24.06 4.08
N GLN A 56 -2.40 22.84 3.91
CA GLN A 56 -2.80 21.94 4.99
C GLN A 56 -1.83 20.75 5.14
N LEU A 57 -0.91 20.58 4.20
CA LEU A 57 0.08 19.51 4.27
C LEU A 57 1.14 19.87 5.31
N PRO A 58 1.58 18.90 6.12
CA PRO A 58 2.80 19.09 6.89
C PRO A 58 3.96 19.40 5.93
N PRO A 59 4.96 20.17 6.38
CA PRO A 59 6.16 20.40 5.58
C PRO A 59 6.75 19.06 5.15
N PRO A 60 7.26 18.96 3.91
CA PRO A 60 7.88 17.73 3.45
C PRO A 60 8.98 17.33 4.44
N PRO A 61 9.14 16.03 4.76
CA PRO A 61 10.19 15.58 5.64
C PRO A 61 11.54 16.10 5.14
N GLN A 62 12.25 16.84 6.01
CA GLN A 62 13.60 17.31 5.72
C GLN A 62 14.57 16.15 5.94
N GLY A 63 14.85 15.39 4.89
CA GLY A 63 15.75 14.24 4.94
C GLY A 63 15.88 13.50 3.61
N ASP A 64 16.97 13.86 2.91
CA ASP A 64 17.90 13.11 2.06
C ASP A 64 17.37 12.25 0.89
N LEU A 65 17.28 12.90 -0.28
CA LEU A 65 18.08 12.44 -1.42
C LEU A 65 19.49 13.04 -1.32
#